data_AF-A0A6J3JDD8-F1
#
_entry.id   AF-A0A6J3JDD8-F1
#
_cell.length_a   1.000
_cell.length_b   1.000
_cell.length_c   1.000
_cell.angle_alpha   90.00
_cell.angle_beta   90.00
_cell.angle_gamma   90.00
#
_symmetry.space_group_name_H-M   'P 1'
#
loop_
_entity.id
_entity.type
_entity.pdbx_description
1 polymer ?
#
loop_
_entity_poly.entity_id
_entity_poly.type
_entity_poly.pdbx_seq_one_letter_code
_entity_poly.pdbx_strand_id
1 'polypeptide(L)'
;MQIYPTREDFAGPFYNMSKTYFGMEKLIILLLWLQYVVKISKNFHYKPMNKQTTEVFIEWDEFPKGGNPEFYFLKYQLVNDFAQENVKSILTDSQRHQKLITVEENEDYHIILQSMRYGQILSEKLFQTHGISASNIKTIATSTSVSFNWSMPFSKDISVSISFNNSSQVMQNNVMVFEWGNLKPASLYAFTFEFKQLHLDFINIFQRLDVQVETGSCSQGWAALKNNCYRISKERKPWNIAQQHCELSLSSAHLVDIKNKEEKNFIFSYLRSNK
;
A
#
# COMPACT_ATOMS: atom_id res chain seq x y z
N MET A 1 34.76 41.72 29.37
CA MET A 1 34.99 42.38 30.67
C MET A 1 34.48 41.41 31.73
N GLN A 2 35.41 40.68 32.37
CA GLN A 2 35.15 39.86 33.56
C GLN A 2 34.70 40.76 34.72
N ILE A 3 34.01 40.20 35.71
CA ILE A 3 34.32 40.32 37.15
C ILE A 3 33.48 39.27 37.90
N TYR A 4 34.19 38.38 38.61
CA TYR A 4 33.70 37.51 39.68
C TYR A 4 33.77 38.26 41.03
N PRO A 5 33.05 37.80 42.06
CA PRO A 5 33.53 37.84 43.45
C PRO A 5 33.59 36.41 44.03
N THR A 6 34.77 35.85 44.30
CA THR A 6 35.57 35.86 45.56
C THR A 6 35.00 35.01 46.70
N ARG A 7 35.85 34.06 47.11
CA ARG A 7 35.74 33.06 48.18
C ARG A 7 36.49 33.59 49.41
N GLU A 8 35.95 33.38 50.60
CA GLU A 8 36.73 33.40 51.85
C GLU A 8 36.40 32.15 52.70
N ASP A 9 37.46 31.64 53.32
CA ASP A 9 37.62 30.36 54.01
C ASP A 9 37.02 30.34 55.42
N PHE A 10 36.71 29.16 55.97
CA PHE A 10 37.02 28.80 57.37
C PHE A 10 37.05 27.27 57.56
N ALA A 11 37.96 26.83 58.43
CA ALA A 11 38.50 25.48 58.57
C ALA A 11 37.80 24.59 59.63
N GLY A 12 37.62 23.30 59.30
CA GLY A 12 37.62 22.07 60.15
C GLY A 12 36.74 21.96 61.41
N PRO A 13 36.74 20.81 62.13
CA PRO A 13 37.09 19.44 61.76
C PRO A 13 35.94 18.42 62.01
N PHE A 14 36.16 17.21 61.47
CA PHE A 14 35.51 15.92 61.72
C PHE A 14 34.87 15.70 63.11
N TYR A 15 33.67 15.10 63.16
CA TYR A 15 33.39 13.92 64.01
C TYR A 15 32.24 13.08 63.43
N ASN A 16 32.50 11.77 63.35
CA ASN A 16 31.61 10.70 62.89
C ASN A 16 30.36 10.57 63.77
N MET A 17 29.17 10.51 63.15
CA MET A 17 28.00 9.85 63.75
C MET A 17 27.51 8.72 62.84
N SER A 18 28.16 7.57 63.03
CA SER A 18 27.58 6.22 63.09
C SER A 18 26.37 5.88 62.20
N LYS A 19 26.66 5.30 61.02
CA LYS A 19 26.30 3.93 60.56
C LYS A 19 24.85 3.37 60.67
N THR A 20 23.86 4.05 61.24
CA THR A 20 22.44 3.61 61.24
C THR A 20 21.56 4.33 60.23
N TYR A 21 22.03 5.47 59.68
CA TYR A 21 21.34 6.20 58.61
C TYR A 21 21.53 5.57 57.21
N PHE A 22 22.60 4.80 57.01
CA PHE A 22 23.00 4.29 55.69
C PHE A 22 22.10 3.16 55.14
N GLY A 23 21.36 2.45 56.03
CA GLY A 23 20.46 1.37 55.64
C GLY A 23 19.08 1.85 55.20
N MET A 24 18.54 2.88 55.87
CA MET A 24 17.25 3.49 55.53
C MET A 24 17.34 4.30 54.23
N GLU A 25 18.45 4.98 53.96
CA GLU A 25 18.66 5.68 52.69
C GLU A 25 18.65 4.73 51.49
N LYS A 26 19.25 3.54 51.59
CA LYS A 26 19.22 2.54 50.51
C LYS A 26 17.80 2.03 50.22
N LEU A 27 16.99 1.77 51.24
CA LEU A 27 15.60 1.34 51.07
C LEU A 27 14.72 2.46 50.49
N ILE A 28 14.93 3.69 50.93
CA ILE A 28 14.23 4.87 50.38
C ILE A 28 14.63 5.10 48.92
N ILE A 29 15.91 5.00 48.59
CA ILE A 29 16.39 5.08 47.20
C ILE A 29 15.78 3.94 46.38
N LEU A 30 15.73 2.71 46.88
CA LEU A 30 15.12 1.58 46.18
C LEU A 30 13.62 1.77 45.94
N LEU A 31 12.91 2.33 46.92
CA LEU A 31 11.49 2.68 46.81
C LEU A 31 11.26 3.82 45.82
N LEU A 32 12.14 4.82 45.79
CA LEU A 32 12.11 5.90 44.80
C LEU A 32 12.41 5.37 43.39
N TRP A 33 13.35 4.44 43.23
CA TRP A 33 13.59 3.75 41.96
C TRP A 33 12.39 2.90 41.54
N LEU A 34 11.78 2.14 42.45
CA LEU A 34 10.56 1.37 42.17
C LEU A 34 9.41 2.29 41.77
N GLN A 35 9.19 3.38 42.49
CA GLN A 35 8.17 4.38 42.13
C GLN A 35 8.49 5.06 40.80
N TYR A 36 9.76 5.32 40.49
CA TYR A 36 10.20 5.89 39.23
C TYR A 36 10.01 4.90 38.06
N VAL A 37 10.32 3.62 38.24
CA VAL A 37 10.07 2.54 37.27
C VAL A 37 8.57 2.31 37.08
N VAL A 38 7.78 2.36 38.15
CA VAL A 38 6.30 2.30 38.09
C VAL A 38 5.73 3.54 37.37
N LYS A 39 6.35 4.72 37.54
CA LYS A 39 5.97 5.95 36.84
C LYS A 39 6.34 5.92 35.35
N ILE A 40 7.49 5.34 35.00
CA ILE A 40 7.90 5.10 33.61
C ILE A 40 6.97 4.07 32.94
N SER A 41 6.66 2.96 33.61
CA SER A 41 5.75 1.95 33.05
C SER A 41 4.32 2.47 32.87
N LYS A 42 3.82 3.33 33.78
CA LYS A 42 2.51 4.00 33.60
C LYS A 42 2.50 5.07 32.50
N ASN A 43 3.66 5.61 32.13
CA ASN A 43 3.81 6.55 31.01
C ASN A 43 4.01 5.85 29.65
N PHE A 44 4.36 4.56 29.65
CA PHE A 44 4.26 3.71 28.46
C PHE A 44 2.81 3.23 28.28
N HIS A 45 1.90 4.17 28.09
CA HIS A 45 0.62 3.85 27.48
C HIS A 45 0.91 3.63 25.99
N TYR A 46 1.30 2.40 25.63
CA TYR A 46 1.35 1.97 24.24
C TYR A 46 -0.07 2.06 23.70
N LYS A 47 -0.37 3.16 23.02
CA LYS A 47 -1.57 3.25 22.20
C LYS A 47 -1.28 2.32 21.01
N PRO A 48 -1.98 1.18 20.87
CA PRO A 48 -1.77 0.35 19.70
C PRO A 48 -2.05 1.24 18.49
N MET A 49 -1.02 1.47 17.67
CA MET A 49 -1.27 1.93 16.31
C MET A 49 -2.18 0.88 15.72
N ASN A 50 -3.35 1.31 15.24
CA ASN A 50 -4.26 0.43 14.54
C ASN A 50 -3.55 0.08 13.24
N LYS A 51 -2.80 -1.03 13.23
CA LYS A 51 -2.00 -1.44 12.08
C LYS A 51 -2.97 -1.84 10.97
N GLN A 52 -2.79 -1.26 9.80
CA GLN A 52 -3.57 -1.62 8.62
C GLN A 52 -3.18 -3.03 8.18
N THR A 53 -4.15 -3.77 7.66
CA THR A 53 -4.00 -5.17 7.29
C THR A 53 -4.54 -5.44 5.91
N THR A 54 -3.91 -6.37 5.21
CA THR A 54 -4.29 -6.82 3.88
C THR A 54 -4.48 -8.33 3.87
N GLU A 55 -5.17 -8.83 2.85
CA GLU A 55 -5.50 -10.23 2.69
C GLU A 55 -4.59 -10.89 1.64
N VAL A 56 -3.93 -11.97 2.05
CA VAL A 56 -3.10 -12.81 1.18
C VAL A 56 -3.83 -14.11 0.90
N PHE A 57 -4.10 -14.36 -0.38
CA PHE A 57 -4.59 -15.64 -0.87
C PHE A 57 -3.41 -16.55 -1.17
N ILE A 58 -3.44 -17.74 -0.59
CA ILE A 58 -2.47 -18.80 -0.84
C ILE A 58 -3.23 -20.00 -1.35
N GLU A 59 -2.81 -20.53 -2.48
CA GLU A 59 -3.42 -21.66 -3.15
C GLU A 59 -2.34 -22.66 -3.57
N TRP A 60 -2.59 -23.95 -3.40
CA TRP A 60 -1.61 -24.99 -3.73
C TRP A 60 -2.27 -26.30 -4.18
N ASP A 61 -1.53 -27.01 -5.01
CA ASP A 61 -1.82 -28.41 -5.34
C ASP A 61 -1.38 -29.35 -4.22
N GLU A 62 -1.89 -30.59 -4.21
CA GLU A 62 -1.45 -31.60 -3.25
C GLU A 62 0.09 -31.75 -3.23
N PHE A 63 0.68 -31.68 -2.03
CA PHE A 63 2.10 -31.93 -1.85
C PHE A 63 2.40 -32.72 -0.54
N PRO A 64 3.37 -33.65 -0.57
CA PRO A 64 4.00 -34.18 -1.78
C PRO A 64 2.96 -34.95 -2.62
N LYS A 65 3.08 -34.91 -3.95
CA LYS A 65 2.13 -35.60 -4.85
C LYS A 65 2.06 -37.10 -4.53
N GLY A 66 0.85 -37.62 -4.33
CA GLY A 66 0.63 -39.01 -3.94
C GLY A 66 0.84 -39.28 -2.44
N GLY A 67 1.20 -38.25 -1.66
CA GLY A 67 1.36 -38.33 -0.22
C GLY A 67 0.03 -38.55 0.52
N ASN A 68 -1.10 -38.15 -0.09
CA ASN A 68 -2.45 -38.18 0.48
C ASN A 68 -2.49 -37.63 1.92
N PRO A 69 -2.13 -36.34 2.13
CA PRO A 69 -2.21 -35.73 3.46
C PRO A 69 -3.66 -35.63 3.96
N GLU A 70 -3.84 -35.71 5.28
CA GLU A 70 -5.15 -35.57 5.93
C GLU A 70 -5.50 -34.08 6.16
N PHE A 71 -4.48 -33.27 6.42
CA PHE A 71 -4.61 -31.83 6.57
C PHE A 71 -3.27 -31.12 6.30
N TYR A 72 -3.36 -29.82 6.11
CA TYR A 72 -2.22 -28.91 6.03
C TYR A 72 -2.21 -27.95 7.22
N PHE A 73 -1.01 -27.63 7.70
CA PHE A 73 -0.79 -26.48 8.57
C PHE A 73 -0.16 -25.34 7.78
N LEU A 74 -0.78 -24.18 7.86
CA LEU A 74 -0.23 -22.91 7.39
C LEU A 74 0.16 -22.09 8.61
N LYS A 75 1.45 -21.81 8.76
CA LYS A 75 1.99 -20.95 9.81
C LYS A 75 2.56 -19.69 9.19
N TYR A 76 2.36 -18.56 9.85
CA TYR A 76 2.89 -17.29 9.40
C TYR A 76 3.29 -16.39 10.57
N GLN A 77 4.45 -15.78 10.43
CA GLN A 77 5.07 -14.92 11.44
C GLN A 77 5.79 -13.76 10.77
N LEU A 78 5.86 -12.61 11.45
CA LEU A 78 6.61 -11.46 10.98
C LEU A 78 8.10 -11.81 10.90
N VAL A 79 8.80 -11.32 9.88
CA VAL A 79 10.26 -11.49 9.74
C VAL A 79 11.01 -10.83 10.90
N ASN A 80 10.48 -9.70 11.40
CA ASN A 80 11.11 -8.89 12.44
C ASN A 80 10.57 -9.16 13.86
N ASP A 81 9.58 -10.04 14.01
CA ASP A 81 8.98 -10.37 15.32
C ASP A 81 8.61 -11.86 15.39
N PHE A 82 9.41 -12.61 16.16
CA PHE A 82 9.23 -14.05 16.39
C PHE A 82 8.28 -14.36 17.57
N ALA A 83 7.78 -13.35 18.29
CA ALA A 83 6.93 -13.59 19.45
C ALA A 83 5.50 -14.00 19.07
N GLN A 84 5.06 -13.71 17.85
CA GLN A 84 3.69 -13.94 17.40
C GLN A 84 3.65 -14.83 16.13
N GLU A 85 3.45 -16.13 16.35
CA GLU A 85 3.19 -17.11 15.28
C GLU A 85 1.69 -17.38 15.17
N ASN A 86 1.14 -17.22 13.96
CA ASN A 86 -0.25 -17.57 13.67
C ASN A 86 -0.30 -18.91 12.95
N VAL A 87 -1.23 -19.77 13.35
CA VAL A 87 -1.40 -21.12 12.78
C VAL A 87 -2.83 -21.32 12.29
N LYS A 88 -2.98 -21.87 11.09
CA LYS A 88 -4.26 -22.29 10.50
C LYS A 88 -4.16 -23.74 10.06
N SER A 89 -5.16 -24.56 10.42
CA SER A 89 -5.35 -25.90 9.87
C SER A 89 -6.33 -25.88 8.70
N ILE A 90 -6.07 -26.73 7.71
CA ILE A 90 -6.88 -26.89 6.50
C ILE A 90 -7.08 -28.38 6.26
N LEU A 91 -8.33 -28.86 6.27
CA LEU A 91 -8.66 -30.25 5.96
C LEU A 91 -8.56 -30.50 4.45
N THR A 92 -8.13 -31.71 4.07
CA THR A 92 -8.02 -32.13 2.67
C THR A 92 -9.36 -32.71 2.20
N ASP A 93 -10.26 -31.86 1.74
CA ASP A 93 -11.58 -32.24 1.18
C ASP A 93 -11.68 -32.03 -0.35
N SER A 94 -10.68 -31.39 -0.96
CA SER A 94 -10.63 -30.99 -2.37
C SER A 94 -9.24 -31.26 -2.96
N GLN A 95 -9.17 -31.41 -4.29
CA GLN A 95 -7.89 -31.57 -5.02
C GLN A 95 -7.05 -30.27 -5.02
N ARG A 96 -7.70 -29.11 -4.93
CA ARG A 96 -7.06 -27.79 -4.90
C ARG A 96 -7.36 -27.12 -3.58
N HIS A 97 -6.31 -26.72 -2.88
CA HIS A 97 -6.39 -26.17 -1.54
C HIS A 97 -6.16 -24.67 -1.58
N GLN A 98 -6.92 -23.93 -0.78
CA GLN A 98 -6.76 -22.49 -0.69
C GLN A 98 -6.96 -22.00 0.75
N LYS A 99 -6.27 -20.93 1.10
CA LYS A 99 -6.45 -20.25 2.37
C LYS A 99 -6.24 -18.74 2.21
N LEU A 100 -7.13 -18.00 2.86
CA LEU A 100 -7.02 -16.57 3.06
C LEU A 100 -6.39 -16.29 4.43
N ILE A 101 -5.33 -15.49 4.46
CA ILE A 101 -4.72 -15.01 5.69
C ILE A 101 -4.70 -13.48 5.72
N THR A 102 -4.76 -12.92 6.92
CA THR A 102 -4.67 -11.48 7.16
C THR A 102 -3.27 -11.17 7.69
N VAL A 103 -2.57 -10.25 7.03
CA VAL A 103 -1.21 -9.81 7.38
C VAL A 103 -1.17 -8.29 7.51
N GLU A 104 -0.20 -7.76 8.23
CA GLU A 104 0.01 -6.31 8.32
C GLU A 104 0.51 -5.75 6.98
N GLU A 105 0.01 -4.57 6.61
CA GLU A 105 0.44 -3.86 5.41
C GLU A 105 1.88 -3.35 5.52
N ASN A 106 2.63 -3.45 4.42
CA ASN A 106 4.03 -3.07 4.28
C ASN A 106 5.01 -3.85 5.17
N GLU A 107 4.60 -5.01 5.68
CA GLU A 107 5.44 -5.87 6.51
C GLU A 107 5.76 -7.20 5.81
N ASP A 108 6.91 -7.77 6.14
CA ASP A 108 7.37 -9.05 5.60
C ASP A 108 7.04 -10.19 6.55
N TYR A 109 6.60 -11.31 5.99
CA TYR A 109 6.22 -12.51 6.72
C TYR A 109 6.95 -13.75 6.20
N HIS A 110 7.42 -14.57 7.13
CA HIS A 110 7.79 -15.95 6.86
C HIS A 110 6.54 -16.83 6.89
N ILE A 111 6.34 -17.61 5.82
CA ILE A 111 5.24 -18.54 5.69
C ILE A 111 5.79 -19.96 5.65
N ILE A 112 5.20 -20.84 6.46
CA ILE A 112 5.50 -22.26 6.51
C ILE A 112 4.22 -23.03 6.17
N LEU A 113 4.28 -23.87 5.14
CA LEU A 113 3.19 -24.76 4.75
C LEU A 113 3.63 -26.21 4.93
N GLN A 114 2.95 -26.93 5.84
CA GLN A 114 3.25 -28.32 6.20
C GLN A 114 2.10 -29.23 5.80
N SER A 115 2.43 -30.37 5.21
CA SER A 115 1.50 -31.46 4.92
C SER A 115 1.58 -32.52 6.02
N MET A 116 0.43 -32.99 6.49
CA MET A 116 0.34 -33.88 7.64
C MET A 116 -0.41 -35.17 7.30
N ARG A 117 0.09 -36.29 7.82
CA ARG A 117 -0.60 -37.59 7.73
C ARG A 117 -0.23 -38.46 8.92
N TYR A 118 -1.22 -39.06 9.58
CA TYR A 118 -1.06 -39.89 10.78
C TYR A 118 -0.24 -39.19 11.88
N GLY A 119 -0.42 -37.88 12.02
CA GLY A 119 0.30 -37.04 13.00
C GLY A 119 1.76 -36.73 12.64
N GLN A 120 2.26 -37.16 11.47
CA GLN A 120 3.62 -36.89 11.01
C GLN A 120 3.64 -35.84 9.89
N ILE A 121 4.72 -35.06 9.84
CA ILE A 121 4.97 -34.13 8.73
C ILE A 121 5.48 -34.94 7.53
N LEU A 122 4.78 -34.86 6.42
CA LEU A 122 5.19 -35.49 5.15
C LEU A 122 6.18 -34.60 4.39
N SER A 123 5.89 -33.30 4.30
CA SER A 123 6.73 -32.31 3.61
C SER A 123 6.44 -30.92 4.16
N GLU A 124 7.46 -30.06 4.10
CA GLU A 124 7.40 -28.64 4.44
C GLU A 124 7.83 -27.76 3.25
N LYS A 125 7.24 -26.56 3.16
CA LYS A 125 7.62 -25.48 2.25
C LYS A 125 7.73 -24.19 3.05
N LEU A 126 8.82 -23.46 2.81
CA LEU A 126 9.13 -22.17 3.45
C LEU A 126 9.27 -21.11 2.36
N PHE A 127 8.59 -19.99 2.52
CA PHE A 127 8.71 -18.83 1.62
C PHE A 127 8.42 -17.53 2.37
N GLN A 128 8.75 -16.40 1.75
CA GLN A 128 8.42 -15.08 2.27
C GLN A 128 7.29 -14.45 1.44
N THR A 129 6.45 -13.66 2.10
CA THR A 129 5.44 -12.81 1.46
C THR A 129 5.48 -11.43 2.10
N HIS A 130 5.12 -10.41 1.32
CA HIS A 130 5.01 -9.02 1.77
C HIS A 130 3.55 -8.59 1.78
N GLY A 131 3.07 -7.94 2.84
CA GLY A 131 1.73 -7.36 2.86
C GLY A 131 1.66 -6.13 1.97
N ILE A 132 0.89 -6.15 0.88
CA ILE A 132 0.79 -5.05 -0.07
C ILE A 132 -0.29 -4.07 0.37
N SER A 133 0.07 -2.79 0.44
CA SER A 133 -0.85 -1.70 0.75
C SER A 133 -1.39 -1.04 -0.52
N ALA A 134 -2.67 -0.68 -0.52
CA ALA A 134 -3.25 0.15 -1.57
C ALA A 134 -2.57 1.53 -1.66
N SER A 135 -1.99 2.02 -0.55
CA SER A 135 -1.26 3.30 -0.51
C SER A 135 0.01 3.33 -1.36
N ASN A 136 0.56 2.16 -1.71
CA ASN A 136 1.71 2.06 -2.59
C ASN A 136 1.34 2.25 -4.07
N ILE A 137 0.04 2.29 -4.41
CA ILE A 137 -0.47 2.54 -5.75
C ILE A 137 -0.84 4.03 -5.87
N LYS A 138 -0.04 4.76 -6.63
CA LYS A 138 -0.32 6.17 -6.97
C LYS A 138 -1.19 6.23 -8.21
N THR A 139 -2.22 7.07 -8.15
CA THR A 139 -3.18 7.25 -9.24
C THR A 139 -3.16 8.69 -9.74
N ILE A 140 -3.23 8.87 -11.06
CA ILE A 140 -3.39 10.17 -11.70
C ILE A 140 -4.53 10.04 -12.70
N ALA A 141 -5.66 10.68 -12.40
CA ALA A 141 -6.82 10.67 -13.27
C ALA A 141 -6.81 11.88 -14.21
N THR A 142 -7.21 11.63 -15.45
CA THR A 142 -7.61 12.64 -16.42
C THR A 142 -9.13 12.62 -16.57
N SER A 143 -9.70 13.42 -17.47
CA SER A 143 -11.13 13.33 -17.76
C SER A 143 -11.51 12.06 -18.51
N THR A 144 -10.58 11.35 -19.18
CA THR A 144 -10.91 10.13 -19.96
C THR A 144 -9.90 8.99 -19.82
N SER A 145 -8.97 9.09 -18.89
CA SER A 145 -7.98 8.05 -18.60
C SER A 145 -7.52 8.11 -17.15
N VAL A 146 -6.89 7.03 -16.69
CA VAL A 146 -6.22 6.98 -15.39
C VAL A 146 -4.87 6.31 -15.55
N SER A 147 -3.84 6.88 -14.95
CA SER A 147 -2.51 6.29 -14.86
C SER A 147 -2.27 5.77 -13.45
N PHE A 148 -1.88 4.50 -13.36
CA PHE A 148 -1.48 3.84 -12.13
C PHE A 148 0.03 3.71 -12.09
N ASN A 149 0.65 4.03 -10.96
CA ASN A 149 2.07 3.83 -10.71
C ASN A 149 2.26 3.12 -9.37
N TRP A 150 2.97 1.99 -9.36
CA TRP A 150 3.21 1.20 -8.16
C TRP A 150 4.70 0.92 -7.98
N SER A 151 5.15 0.85 -6.72
CA SER A 151 6.53 0.53 -6.35
C SER A 151 6.55 -0.33 -5.09
N MET A 152 7.21 -1.49 -5.15
CA MET A 152 7.23 -2.48 -4.06
C MET A 152 8.64 -3.09 -3.89
N PRO A 153 9.01 -3.58 -2.69
CA PRO A 153 10.34 -4.15 -2.43
C PRO A 153 10.71 -5.39 -3.26
N PHE A 154 9.74 -6.05 -3.91
CA PHE A 154 9.94 -7.29 -4.69
C PHE A 154 9.34 -7.23 -6.11
N SER A 155 9.33 -6.06 -6.74
CA SER A 155 8.67 -5.85 -8.06
C SER A 155 9.18 -6.73 -9.21
N LYS A 156 10.31 -7.41 -9.05
CA LYS A 156 10.88 -8.33 -10.07
C LYS A 156 10.29 -9.73 -10.03
N ASP A 157 9.74 -10.15 -8.89
CA ASP A 157 9.21 -11.50 -8.67
C ASP A 157 7.68 -11.50 -8.52
N ILE A 158 7.03 -10.46 -9.05
CA ILE A 158 5.58 -10.26 -8.97
C ILE A 158 5.06 -9.94 -10.37
N SER A 159 4.00 -10.64 -10.78
CA SER A 159 3.15 -10.22 -11.89
C SER A 159 1.98 -9.40 -11.36
N VAL A 160 1.68 -8.29 -12.00
CA VAL A 160 0.56 -7.42 -11.63
C VAL A 160 -0.49 -7.52 -12.71
N SER A 161 -1.74 -7.76 -12.35
CA SER A 161 -2.86 -7.57 -13.26
C SER A 161 -3.77 -6.47 -12.75
N ILE A 162 -4.27 -5.66 -13.68
CA ILE A 162 -5.27 -4.63 -13.42
C ILE A 162 -6.51 -5.04 -14.20
N SER A 163 -7.64 -5.08 -13.53
CA SER A 163 -8.91 -5.45 -14.14
C SER A 163 -9.98 -4.41 -13.86
N PHE A 164 -10.84 -4.23 -14.85
CA PHE A 164 -12.01 -3.39 -14.76
C PHE A 164 -13.10 -3.98 -15.67
N ASN A 165 -14.27 -4.24 -15.09
CA ASN A 165 -15.35 -4.99 -15.71
C ASN A 165 -14.84 -6.35 -16.26
N ASN A 166 -15.08 -6.62 -17.55
CA ASN A 166 -14.68 -7.85 -18.22
C ASN A 166 -13.31 -7.72 -18.92
N SER A 167 -12.58 -6.63 -18.68
CA SER A 167 -11.27 -6.38 -19.27
C SER A 167 -10.19 -6.51 -18.20
N SER A 168 -9.09 -7.16 -18.56
CA SER A 168 -7.90 -7.24 -17.72
C SER A 168 -6.66 -6.97 -18.54
N GLN A 169 -5.63 -6.46 -17.88
CA GLN A 169 -4.31 -6.23 -18.43
C GLN A 169 -3.31 -6.84 -17.47
N VAL A 170 -2.33 -7.55 -18.00
CA VAL A 170 -1.30 -8.23 -17.20
C VAL A 170 0.05 -7.60 -17.54
N MET A 171 0.71 -7.11 -16.50
CA MET A 171 1.98 -6.43 -16.57
C MET A 171 3.01 -7.40 -16.03
N GLN A 172 3.94 -7.76 -16.89
CA GLN A 172 5.09 -8.59 -16.55
C GLN A 172 6.24 -7.72 -16.04
N ASN A 173 7.22 -8.37 -15.42
CA ASN A 173 8.39 -7.82 -14.73
C ASN A 173 8.85 -6.43 -15.18
N ASN A 174 9.16 -5.57 -14.19
CA ASN A 174 9.72 -4.22 -14.32
C ASN A 174 8.79 -3.11 -14.84
N VAL A 175 7.57 -3.43 -15.28
CA VAL A 175 6.57 -2.39 -15.57
C VAL A 175 5.95 -1.92 -14.25
N MET A 176 6.16 -0.63 -13.95
CA MET A 176 5.66 0.01 -12.72
C MET A 176 4.58 1.06 -13.00
N VAL A 177 4.21 1.26 -14.27
CA VAL A 177 3.22 2.25 -14.67
C VAL A 177 2.32 1.71 -15.77
N PHE A 178 1.02 2.00 -15.69
CA PHE A 178 0.03 1.64 -16.69
C PHE A 178 -1.04 2.73 -16.83
N GLU A 179 -1.36 3.13 -18.06
CA GLU A 179 -2.46 4.06 -18.36
C GLU A 179 -3.67 3.30 -18.91
N TRP A 180 -4.81 3.43 -18.24
CA TRP A 180 -6.11 2.93 -18.68
C TRP A 180 -6.91 4.06 -19.34
N GLY A 181 -7.08 3.99 -20.66
CA GLY A 181 -7.78 5.01 -21.44
C GLY A 181 -9.28 4.72 -21.70
N ASN A 182 -9.90 5.57 -22.52
CA ASN A 182 -11.28 5.44 -22.99
C ASN A 182 -12.34 5.41 -21.87
N LEU A 183 -12.09 6.13 -20.78
CA LEU A 183 -13.04 6.30 -19.69
C LEU A 183 -13.99 7.46 -19.97
N LYS A 184 -15.16 7.42 -19.33
CA LYS A 184 -16.13 8.51 -19.35
C LYS A 184 -15.74 9.56 -18.32
N PRO A 185 -15.87 10.86 -18.64
CA PRO A 185 -15.67 11.94 -17.66
C PRO A 185 -16.66 11.90 -16.51
N ALA A 186 -16.30 12.56 -15.40
CA ALA A 186 -17.15 12.74 -14.22
C ALA A 186 -17.75 11.41 -13.71
N SER A 187 -16.97 10.34 -13.78
CA SER A 187 -17.39 8.99 -13.46
C SER A 187 -16.43 8.35 -12.47
N LEU A 188 -17.00 7.66 -11.47
CA LEU A 188 -16.28 6.86 -10.48
C LEU A 188 -16.05 5.45 -11.04
N TYR A 189 -14.81 4.98 -10.94
CA TYR A 189 -14.37 3.67 -11.38
C TYR A 189 -13.76 2.90 -10.21
N ALA A 190 -13.98 1.59 -10.18
CA ALA A 190 -13.31 0.66 -9.27
C ALA A 190 -12.49 -0.33 -10.08
N PHE A 191 -11.17 -0.30 -9.89
CA PHE A 191 -10.22 -1.19 -10.52
C PHE A 191 -9.75 -2.23 -9.50
N THR A 192 -9.67 -3.49 -9.91
CA THR A 192 -9.11 -4.55 -9.07
C THR A 192 -7.70 -4.87 -9.54
N PHE A 193 -6.74 -4.66 -8.64
CA PHE A 193 -5.37 -5.10 -8.80
C PHE A 193 -5.22 -6.51 -8.26
N GLU A 194 -4.56 -7.39 -8.99
CA GLU A 194 -4.10 -8.68 -8.48
C GLU A 194 -2.57 -8.73 -8.58
N PHE A 195 -1.91 -8.82 -7.43
CA PHE A 195 -0.46 -9.00 -7.33
C PHE A 195 -0.19 -10.47 -7.09
N LYS A 196 0.38 -11.16 -8.07
CA LYS A 196 0.71 -12.58 -7.98
C LYS A 196 2.23 -12.77 -7.85
N GLN A 197 2.67 -13.44 -6.79
CA GLN A 197 4.06 -13.80 -6.57
C GLN A 197 4.47 -14.94 -7.50
N LEU A 198 5.65 -14.81 -8.11
CA LEU A 198 6.21 -15.76 -9.07
C LEU A 198 7.18 -16.73 -8.39
N HIS A 199 7.60 -17.77 -9.12
CA HIS A 199 8.68 -18.70 -8.72
C HIS A 199 8.43 -19.54 -7.46
N LEU A 200 7.18 -19.91 -7.17
CA LEU A 200 6.80 -20.73 -6.01
C LEU A 200 6.32 -22.15 -6.39
N ASP A 201 6.82 -22.68 -7.50
CA ASP A 201 6.50 -24.02 -8.06
C ASP A 201 4.99 -24.26 -8.21
N PHE A 202 4.39 -25.00 -7.27
CA PHE A 202 2.97 -25.40 -7.23
C PHE A 202 2.14 -24.57 -6.24
N ILE A 203 2.75 -23.56 -5.60
CA ILE A 203 2.09 -22.65 -4.68
C ILE A 203 1.85 -21.32 -5.42
N ASN A 204 0.59 -20.90 -5.49
CA ASN A 204 0.19 -19.59 -5.99
C ASN A 204 -0.10 -18.67 -4.79
N ILE A 205 0.57 -17.53 -4.74
CA ILE A 205 0.27 -16.48 -3.76
C ILE A 205 -0.17 -15.24 -4.51
N PHE A 206 -1.29 -14.67 -4.10
CA PHE A 206 -1.76 -13.42 -4.66
C PHE A 206 -2.50 -12.56 -3.65
N GLN A 207 -2.49 -11.25 -3.88
CA GLN A 207 -3.23 -10.25 -3.10
C GLN A 207 -4.10 -9.45 -4.06
N ARG A 208 -5.33 -9.15 -3.63
CA ARG A 208 -6.28 -8.35 -4.41
C ARG A 208 -6.57 -7.04 -3.70
N LEU A 209 -6.43 -5.94 -4.42
CA LEU A 209 -6.68 -4.59 -3.91
C LEU A 209 -7.63 -3.85 -4.85
N ASP A 210 -8.69 -3.27 -4.28
CA ASP A 210 -9.62 -2.44 -5.03
C ASP A 210 -9.21 -0.97 -4.92
N VAL A 211 -9.03 -0.33 -6.06
CA VAL A 211 -8.63 1.07 -6.19
C VAL A 211 -9.76 1.85 -6.85
N GLN A 212 -10.34 2.78 -6.09
CA GLN A 212 -11.38 3.67 -6.61
C GLN A 212 -10.76 4.96 -7.14
N VAL A 213 -11.17 5.36 -8.35
CA VAL A 213 -10.68 6.58 -9.00
C VAL A 213 -11.84 7.30 -9.66
N GLU A 214 -11.94 8.61 -9.41
CA GLU A 214 -12.88 9.50 -10.09
C GLU A 214 -12.16 10.21 -11.25
N THR A 215 -12.79 10.17 -12.42
CA THR A 215 -12.29 10.89 -13.61
C THR A 215 -12.68 12.36 -13.56
N GLY A 216 -11.82 13.21 -14.13
CA GLY A 216 -12.09 14.64 -14.26
C GLY A 216 -13.34 14.92 -15.10
N SER A 217 -13.89 16.12 -14.94
CA SER A 217 -15.05 16.58 -15.70
C SER A 217 -14.69 17.74 -16.62
N CYS A 218 -15.52 17.97 -17.63
CA CYS A 218 -15.49 19.17 -18.46
C CYS A 218 -16.77 19.96 -18.26
N SER A 219 -16.72 21.27 -18.52
CA SER A 219 -17.91 22.12 -18.49
C SER A 219 -18.98 21.63 -19.47
N GLN A 220 -20.24 21.94 -19.20
CA GLN A 220 -21.35 21.52 -20.04
C GLN A 220 -21.15 21.93 -21.51
N GLY A 221 -21.34 20.99 -22.44
CA GLY A 221 -21.13 21.22 -23.88
C GLY A 221 -19.68 21.13 -24.36
N TRP A 222 -18.75 20.78 -23.47
CA TRP A 222 -17.36 20.50 -23.81
C TRP A 222 -17.11 18.99 -23.82
N ALA A 223 -16.41 18.52 -24.86
CA ALA A 223 -16.00 17.15 -25.02
C ALA A 223 -14.63 16.94 -24.36
N ALA A 224 -14.50 15.89 -23.56
CA ALA A 224 -13.25 15.57 -22.88
C ALA A 224 -12.36 14.67 -23.73
N LEU A 225 -11.06 14.92 -23.70
CA LEU A 225 -10.03 13.98 -24.13
C LEU A 225 -8.80 14.18 -23.24
N LYS A 226 -8.43 13.13 -22.51
CA LYS A 226 -7.36 13.14 -21.51
C LYS A 226 -7.59 14.30 -20.52
N ASN A 227 -6.60 15.18 -20.34
CA ASN A 227 -6.68 16.33 -19.43
C ASN A 227 -7.31 17.57 -20.06
N ASN A 228 -7.76 17.49 -21.31
CA ASN A 228 -8.22 18.64 -22.07
C ASN A 228 -9.73 18.57 -22.33
N CYS A 229 -10.35 19.75 -22.37
CA CYS A 229 -11.74 19.94 -22.74
C CYS A 229 -11.80 20.71 -24.06
N TYR A 230 -12.63 20.24 -24.99
CA TYR A 230 -12.75 20.80 -26.33
C TYR A 230 -14.20 21.22 -26.60
N ARG A 231 -14.37 22.41 -27.17
CA ARG A 231 -15.65 22.84 -27.72
C ARG A 231 -15.47 23.18 -29.18
N ILE A 232 -16.28 22.52 -30.01
CA ILE A 232 -16.18 22.63 -31.46
C ILE A 232 -17.33 23.49 -31.95
N SER A 233 -17.00 24.58 -32.64
CA SER A 233 -17.96 25.44 -33.33
C SER A 233 -17.92 25.19 -34.83
N LYS A 234 -19.09 25.15 -35.48
CA LYS A 234 -19.21 25.09 -36.94
C LYS A 234 -19.09 26.47 -37.61
N GLU A 235 -19.11 27.55 -36.82
CA GLU A 235 -19.05 28.91 -37.34
C GLU A 235 -17.65 29.23 -37.88
N ARG A 236 -17.59 29.78 -39.10
CA ARG A 236 -16.35 30.29 -39.67
C ARG A 236 -16.11 31.71 -39.15
N LYS A 237 -14.96 31.94 -38.54
CA LYS A 237 -14.53 33.25 -38.06
C LYS A 237 -13.07 33.50 -38.45
N PRO A 238 -12.66 34.76 -38.69
CA PRO A 238 -11.24 35.12 -38.77
C PRO A 238 -10.51 34.70 -37.48
N TRP A 239 -9.24 34.34 -37.58
CA TRP A 239 -8.46 33.75 -36.48
C TRP A 239 -8.51 34.58 -35.19
N ASN A 240 -8.31 35.90 -35.28
CA ASN A 240 -8.35 36.81 -34.15
C ASN A 240 -9.73 36.84 -33.46
N ILE A 241 -10.81 36.79 -34.24
CA ILE A 241 -12.18 36.76 -33.72
C ILE A 241 -12.50 35.39 -33.11
N ALA A 242 -12.02 34.31 -33.70
CA ALA A 242 -12.18 32.96 -33.16
C ALA A 242 -11.48 32.82 -31.79
N GLN A 243 -10.26 33.35 -31.66
CA GLN A 243 -9.52 33.39 -30.40
C GLN A 243 -10.30 34.14 -29.31
N GLN A 244 -10.71 35.38 -29.58
CA GLN A 244 -11.50 36.18 -28.64
C GLN A 244 -12.81 35.47 -28.25
N HIS A 245 -13.48 34.82 -29.19
CA HIS A 245 -14.69 34.06 -28.92
C HIS A 245 -14.44 32.87 -27.97
N CYS A 246 -13.33 32.15 -28.12
CA CYS A 246 -12.93 31.07 -27.20
C CYS A 246 -12.66 31.61 -25.80
N GLU A 247 -11.87 32.68 -25.68
CA GLU A 247 -11.53 33.33 -24.39
C GLU A 247 -12.76 33.87 -23.66
N LEU A 248 -13.75 34.41 -24.39
CA LEU A 248 -15.03 34.85 -23.83
C LEU A 248 -15.94 33.68 -23.40
N SER A 249 -15.74 32.49 -23.95
CA SER A 249 -16.58 31.32 -23.62
C SER A 249 -16.23 30.73 -22.25
N LEU A 250 -14.94 30.62 -21.95
CA LEU A 250 -14.40 30.26 -20.63
C LEU A 250 -13.05 30.94 -20.45
N SER A 251 -12.74 31.38 -19.23
CA SER A 251 -11.50 32.13 -18.95
C SER A 251 -10.21 31.37 -19.27
N SER A 252 -10.22 30.04 -19.26
CA SER A 252 -9.09 29.18 -19.63
C SER A 252 -9.14 28.68 -21.08
N ALA A 253 -10.21 28.97 -21.81
CA ALA A 253 -10.38 28.51 -23.18
C ALA A 253 -9.64 29.41 -24.18
N HIS A 254 -9.07 28.77 -25.18
CA HIS A 254 -8.33 29.41 -26.26
C HIS A 254 -8.56 28.61 -27.55
N LEU A 255 -8.20 29.18 -28.69
CA LEU A 255 -8.29 28.48 -29.95
C LEU A 255 -7.36 27.25 -29.92
N VAL A 256 -7.86 26.10 -30.37
CA VAL A 256 -7.15 24.83 -30.25
C VAL A 256 -5.85 24.84 -31.07
N ASP A 257 -4.77 24.38 -30.44
CA ASP A 257 -3.50 24.07 -31.09
C ASP A 257 -3.28 22.56 -31.06
N ILE A 258 -3.48 21.90 -32.21
CA ILE A 258 -3.48 20.45 -32.32
C ILE A 258 -2.04 19.93 -32.20
N LYS A 259 -1.73 19.33 -31.05
CA LYS A 259 -0.37 18.86 -30.69
C LYS A 259 -0.03 17.49 -31.22
N ASN A 260 -1.02 16.60 -31.38
CA ASN A 260 -0.75 15.21 -31.71
C ASN A 260 -1.87 14.55 -32.54
N LYS A 261 -1.58 13.34 -33.03
CA LYS A 261 -2.47 12.56 -33.91
C LYS A 261 -3.77 12.12 -33.20
N GLU A 262 -3.72 11.83 -31.90
CA GLU A 262 -4.88 11.42 -31.11
C GLU A 262 -5.88 12.58 -30.99
N GLU A 263 -5.39 13.76 -30.60
CA GLU A 263 -6.18 14.99 -30.52
C GLU A 263 -6.75 15.37 -31.89
N LYS A 264 -5.93 15.29 -32.95
CA LYS A 264 -6.40 15.48 -34.33
C LYS A 264 -7.58 14.54 -34.63
N ASN A 265 -7.38 13.24 -34.44
CA ASN A 265 -8.39 12.24 -34.76
C ASN A 265 -9.69 12.45 -33.97
N PHE A 266 -9.58 12.77 -32.68
CA PHE A 266 -10.71 13.08 -31.81
C PHE A 266 -11.52 14.30 -32.31
N ILE A 267 -10.84 15.40 -32.64
CA ILE A 267 -11.50 16.61 -33.16
C ILE A 267 -12.19 16.29 -34.49
N PHE A 268 -11.50 15.58 -35.40
CA PHE A 268 -12.08 15.20 -36.69
C PHE A 268 -13.27 14.25 -36.56
N SER A 269 -13.26 13.31 -35.62
CA SER A 269 -14.42 12.44 -35.39
C SER A 269 -15.63 13.23 -34.88
N TYR A 270 -15.39 14.20 -33.99
CA TYR A 270 -16.45 15.03 -33.43
C TYR A 270 -17.08 15.98 -34.46
N LEU A 271 -16.27 16.51 -35.39
CA LEU A 271 -16.73 17.30 -36.54
C LEU A 271 -17.62 16.49 -37.49
N ARG A 272 -17.38 15.17 -37.60
CA ARG A 272 -18.16 14.26 -38.46
C ARG A 272 -19.45 13.77 -37.80
N SER A 273 -19.43 13.53 -36.48
CA SER A 273 -20.57 12.99 -35.73
C SER A 273 -21.66 14.02 -35.46
N ASN A 274 -21.30 15.30 -35.28
CA ASN A 274 -22.26 16.37 -35.04
C ASN A 274 -22.83 16.93 -36.35
N LYS A 275 -23.30 16.10 -37.30
CA LYS A 275 -23.99 16.61 -38.50
C LYS A 275 -25.34 17.20 -38.15
#